data_AF-A0A2N1M5M9-F1
#
_entry.id   AF-A0A2N1M5M9-F1
#
_cell.length_a   1.000
_cell.length_b   1.000
_cell.length_c   1.000
_cell.angle_alpha   90.00
_cell.angle_beta   90.00
_cell.angle_gamma   90.00
#
_symmetry.space_group_name_H-M   'P 1'
#
loop_
_entity.id
_entity.type
_entity.pdbx_description
1 polymer ?
#
loop_
_entity_poly.entity_id
_entity_poly.type
_entity_poly.pdbx_seq_one_letter_code
_entity_poly.pdbx_strand_id
1 'polypeptide(L)'
;IATFFFNTYNKRLQYPFLPCIIIRRDTYLPMEVCNVVVGQHYMRKLNERQTANMIKFTCQSPQSRANNISQCIEVLNYRLNEYMQQFGFRVSNEMAIIQARVLPAPTLHYHPASKEDTFIPKDGLWNLRNKKFATGATLGSWACAVFGN
;
A
#
# COMPACT_ATOMS: atom_id res chain seq x y z
N ILE A 1 32.31 22.83 -18.09
CA ILE A 1 31.00 22.25 -18.51
C ILE A 1 30.08 23.31 -19.11
N ALA A 2 29.72 24.38 -18.38
CA ALA A 2 28.85 25.43 -18.92
C ALA A 2 29.34 26.05 -20.25
N THR A 3 30.62 26.41 -20.32
CA THR A 3 31.26 26.92 -21.55
C THR A 3 31.22 25.90 -22.69
N PHE A 4 31.41 24.61 -22.38
CA PHE A 4 31.34 23.54 -23.38
C PHE A 4 29.93 23.40 -23.96
N PHE A 5 28.88 23.47 -23.13
CA PHE A 5 27.50 23.42 -23.59
C PHE A 5 27.09 24.64 -24.42
N PHE A 6 27.60 25.82 -24.05
CA PHE A 6 27.41 27.03 -24.85
C PHE A 6 28.12 26.93 -26.21
N ASN A 7 29.40 26.53 -26.23
CA ASN A 7 30.17 26.48 -27.47
C ASN A 7 29.74 25.34 -28.41
N THR A 8 29.40 24.17 -27.88
CA THR A 8 29.13 22.96 -28.68
C THR A 8 27.67 22.84 -29.08
N TYR A 9 26.75 23.20 -28.18
CA TYR A 9 25.31 23.01 -28.36
C TYR A 9 24.53 24.33 -28.45
N ASN A 10 25.23 25.48 -28.46
CA ASN A 10 24.62 26.81 -28.37
C ASN A 10 23.62 26.93 -27.20
N LYS A 11 23.86 26.18 -26.11
CA LYS A 11 22.96 26.10 -24.96
C LYS A 11 23.58 26.81 -23.77
N ARG A 12 23.06 28.00 -23.47
CA ARG A 12 23.40 28.74 -22.24
C ARG A 12 22.64 28.14 -21.07
N LEU A 13 23.37 27.58 -20.10
CA LEU A 13 22.81 27.10 -18.84
C LEU A 13 22.27 28.29 -18.03
N GLN A 14 21.05 28.17 -17.50
CA GLN A 14 20.44 29.21 -16.67
C GLN A 14 20.98 29.19 -15.24
N TYR A 15 21.38 28.02 -14.76
CA TYR A 15 21.82 27.76 -13.40
C TYR A 15 23.21 27.10 -13.39
N PRO A 16 24.25 27.76 -13.91
CA PRO A 16 25.59 27.20 -14.03
C PRO A 16 26.26 26.92 -12.67
N PHE A 17 25.72 27.46 -11.57
CA PHE A 17 26.19 27.23 -10.21
C PHE A 17 25.73 25.90 -9.61
N LEU A 18 24.77 25.22 -10.25
CA LEU A 18 24.27 23.93 -9.79
C LEU A 18 25.28 22.80 -10.10
N PRO A 19 25.33 21.75 -9.26
CA PRO A 19 26.18 20.60 -9.50
C PRO A 19 25.78 19.85 -10.77
N CYS A 20 26.74 19.13 -11.36
CA CYS A 20 26.49 18.22 -12.47
C CYS A 20 26.22 16.80 -11.96
N ILE A 21 25.41 16.05 -12.70
CA ILE A 21 25.17 14.63 -12.49
C ILE A 21 26.35 13.87 -13.09
N ILE A 22 26.94 12.97 -12.30
CA ILE A 22 27.99 12.06 -12.74
C ILE A 22 27.32 10.76 -13.19
N ILE A 23 27.41 10.45 -14.47
CA ILE A 23 26.78 9.24 -15.04
C ILE A 23 27.79 8.10 -15.10
N ARG A 24 29.03 8.42 -15.47
CA ARG A 24 30.19 7.53 -15.55
C ARG A 24 31.44 8.32 -15.19
N ARG A 25 32.57 7.62 -15.05
CA ARG A 25 33.88 8.25 -14.85
C ARG A 25 34.10 9.31 -15.94
N ASP A 26 34.46 10.51 -15.52
CA ASP A 26 34.75 11.68 -16.36
C ASP A 26 33.61 12.15 -17.29
N THR A 27 32.36 11.71 -17.04
CA THR A 27 31.17 12.13 -17.80
C THR A 27 30.19 12.88 -16.91
N TYR A 28 30.02 14.17 -17.18
CA TYR A 28 29.23 15.09 -16.38
C TYR A 28 28.12 15.74 -17.20
N LEU A 29 26.89 15.66 -16.73
CA LEU A 29 25.75 16.37 -17.33
C LEU A 29 25.20 17.43 -16.37
N PRO A 30 24.98 18.67 -16.83
CA PRO A 30 24.20 19.64 -16.08
C PRO A 30 22.81 19.10 -15.74
N MET A 31 22.28 19.41 -14.55
CA MET A 31 20.92 18.98 -14.17
C MET A 31 19.85 19.50 -15.14
N GLU A 32 20.05 20.68 -15.73
CA GLU A 32 19.14 21.31 -16.71
C GLU A 32 18.95 20.53 -18.02
N VAL A 33 19.80 19.56 -18.31
CA VAL A 33 19.70 18.73 -19.52
C VAL A 33 19.30 17.29 -19.21
N CYS A 34 18.97 16.98 -17.95
CA CYS A 34 18.61 15.64 -17.51
C CYS A 34 17.13 15.56 -17.12
N ASN A 35 16.47 14.47 -17.49
CA ASN A 35 15.12 14.13 -17.05
C ASN A 35 15.12 12.77 -16.35
N VAL A 36 14.25 12.60 -15.36
CA VAL A 36 14.03 11.30 -14.73
C VAL A 36 13.24 10.43 -15.70
N VAL A 37 13.81 9.30 -16.12
CA VAL A 37 13.14 8.34 -17.01
C VAL A 37 11.92 7.74 -16.31
N VAL A 38 10.80 7.65 -17.03
CA VAL A 38 9.54 7.08 -16.53
C VAL A 38 9.65 5.56 -16.28
N GLY A 39 8.81 5.01 -15.41
CA GLY A 39 8.76 3.58 -15.12
C GLY A 39 9.84 3.05 -14.16
N GLN A 40 10.66 3.93 -13.58
CA GLN A 40 11.62 3.55 -12.54
C GLN A 40 10.92 3.33 -11.19
N HIS A 41 11.07 2.13 -10.62
CA HIS A 41 10.49 1.80 -9.32
C HIS A 41 11.29 2.45 -8.17
N TYR A 42 10.58 3.05 -7.21
CA TYR A 42 11.19 3.66 -6.03
C TYR A 42 11.44 2.61 -4.93
N MET A 43 12.70 2.34 -4.62
CA MET A 43 13.10 1.25 -3.71
C MET A 43 13.26 1.66 -2.24
N ARG A 44 13.30 2.96 -1.94
CA ARG A 44 13.56 3.44 -0.57
C ARG A 44 12.25 3.49 0.24
N LYS A 45 12.38 3.46 1.56
CA LYS A 45 11.23 3.66 2.46
C LYS A 45 10.65 5.05 2.26
N LEU A 46 9.33 5.09 2.08
CA LEU A 46 8.58 6.34 2.04
C LEU A 46 8.59 7.00 3.43
N ASN A 47 8.61 8.33 3.47
CA ASN A 47 8.41 9.05 4.72
C ASN A 47 6.95 8.89 5.21
N GLU A 48 6.66 9.30 6.44
CA GLU A 48 5.34 9.11 7.06
C GLU A 48 4.21 9.73 6.23
N ARG A 49 4.42 10.95 5.72
CA ARG A 49 3.44 11.65 4.87
C ARG A 49 3.20 10.92 3.55
N GLN A 50 4.27 10.47 2.88
CA GLN A 50 4.18 9.71 1.64
C GLN A 50 3.49 8.36 1.86
N THR A 51 3.79 7.69 2.98
CA THR A 51 3.15 6.43 3.36
C THR A 51 1.66 6.63 3.62
N ALA A 52 1.28 7.67 4.37
CA ALA A 52 -0.12 7.99 4.62
C ALA A 52 -0.90 8.28 3.32
N ASN A 53 -0.29 9.01 2.38
CA ASN A 53 -0.88 9.25 1.07
C ASN A 53 -1.02 7.97 0.25
N MET A 54 -0.01 7.09 0.29
CA MET A 54 -0.06 5.78 -0.38
C MET A 54 -1.18 4.91 0.18
N ILE A 55 -1.36 4.87 1.51
CA ILE A 55 -2.45 4.15 2.17
C ILE A 55 -3.80 4.71 1.69
N LYS A 56 -3.98 6.03 1.75
CA LYS A 56 -5.22 6.69 1.28
C LYS A 56 -5.53 6.38 -0.19
N PHE A 57 -4.51 6.34 -1.03
CA PHE A 57 -4.65 6.04 -2.45
C PHE A 57 -5.00 4.57 -2.71
N THR A 58 -4.39 3.64 -1.96
CA THR A 58 -4.54 2.20 -2.18
C THR A 58 -5.72 1.57 -1.44
N CYS A 59 -6.20 2.17 -0.35
CA CYS A 59 -7.40 1.76 0.38
C CYS A 59 -8.65 2.03 -0.46
N GLN A 60 -9.23 0.96 -1.02
CA GLN A 60 -10.46 1.01 -1.80
C GLN A 60 -11.48 0.04 -1.22
N SER A 61 -12.78 0.38 -1.30
CA SER A 61 -13.85 -0.51 -0.91
C SER A 61 -13.88 -1.76 -1.80
N PRO A 62 -14.43 -2.90 -1.33
CA PRO A 62 -14.51 -4.13 -2.11
C PRO A 62 -15.16 -3.94 -3.50
N GLN A 63 -16.24 -3.15 -3.57
CA GLN A 63 -16.93 -2.87 -4.83
C GLN A 63 -16.06 -2.06 -5.79
N SER A 64 -15.40 -1.00 -5.30
CA SER A 64 -14.49 -0.19 -6.14
C SER A 64 -13.30 -1.02 -6.62
N ARG A 65 -12.72 -1.85 -5.75
CA ARG A 65 -11.65 -2.79 -6.10
C ARG A 65 -12.10 -3.75 -7.20
N ALA A 66 -13.29 -4.34 -7.05
CA ALA A 66 -13.81 -5.29 -8.02
C ALA A 66 -14.00 -4.64 -9.40
N ASN A 67 -14.60 -3.46 -9.44
CA ASN A 67 -14.78 -2.70 -10.68
C ASN A 67 -13.45 -2.34 -11.35
N ASN A 68 -12.46 -1.90 -10.56
CA ASN A 68 -11.12 -1.59 -11.07
C ASN A 68 -10.44 -2.83 -11.68
N ILE A 69 -10.58 -4.00 -11.05
CA ILE A 69 -10.03 -5.26 -11.59
C ILE A 69 -10.73 -5.60 -12.92
N SER A 70 -12.06 -5.51 -12.98
CA SER A 70 -12.80 -5.77 -14.22
C SER A 70 -12.37 -4.84 -15.36
N GLN A 71 -12.22 -3.54 -15.08
CA GLN A 71 -11.73 -2.56 -16.06
C GLN A 71 -10.28 -2.86 -16.49
N CYS A 72 -9.40 -3.23 -15.56
CA CYS A 72 -8.03 -3.61 -15.89
C CYS A 72 -7.97 -4.83 -16.83
N ILE A 73 -8.85 -5.82 -16.67
CA ILE A 73 -8.91 -6.99 -17.55
C ILE A 73 -9.28 -6.59 -18.98
N GLU A 74 -10.19 -5.62 -19.15
CA GLU A 74 -10.53 -5.07 -20.48
C GLU A 74 -9.33 -4.38 -21.13
N VAL A 75 -8.55 -3.61 -20.36
CA VAL A 75 -7.34 -2.94 -20.85
C VAL A 75 -6.24 -3.95 -21.23
N LEU A 76 -6.07 -5.01 -20.43
CA LEU A 76 -5.08 -6.05 -20.70
C LEU A 76 -5.42 -6.88 -21.94
N ASN A 77 -6.72 -7.02 -22.24
CA ASN A 77 -7.24 -7.64 -23.46
C ASN A 77 -6.61 -8.99 -23.81
N TYR A 78 -6.54 -9.89 -22.82
CA TYR A 78 -5.88 -11.20 -22.95
C TYR A 78 -6.40 -12.05 -24.13
N ARG A 79 -7.67 -11.87 -24.53
CA ARG A 79 -8.29 -12.60 -25.64
C ARG A 79 -7.63 -12.31 -26.98
N LEU A 80 -7.13 -11.09 -27.18
CA LEU A 80 -6.45 -10.67 -28.42
C LEU A 80 -4.92 -10.79 -28.33
N ASN A 81 -4.39 -11.34 -27.23
CA ASN A 81 -2.96 -11.55 -27.10
C ASN A 81 -2.51 -12.71 -28.00
N GLU A 82 -1.63 -12.40 -28.97
CA GLU A 82 -1.14 -13.36 -29.96
C GLU A 82 -0.51 -14.61 -29.34
N TYR A 83 0.32 -14.42 -28.31
CA TYR A 83 0.98 -15.54 -27.63
C TYR A 83 -0.04 -16.43 -26.92
N MET A 84 -1.01 -15.85 -26.22
CA MET A 84 -2.08 -16.63 -25.56
C MET A 84 -2.86 -17.49 -26.57
N GLN A 85 -3.16 -16.94 -27.75
CA GLN A 85 -3.84 -17.67 -28.82
C GLN A 85 -2.98 -18.81 -29.37
N GLN A 86 -1.68 -18.57 -29.59
CA GLN A 86 -0.73 -19.60 -30.06
C GLN A 86 -0.66 -20.80 -29.12
N PHE A 87 -0.71 -20.56 -27.80
CA PHE A 87 -0.71 -21.61 -26.80
C PHE A 87 -2.11 -22.17 -26.49
N GLY A 88 -3.16 -21.69 -27.15
CA GLY A 88 -4.54 -22.12 -26.93
C GLY A 88 -5.14 -21.70 -25.57
N PHE A 89 -4.51 -20.76 -24.86
CA PHE A 89 -5.01 -20.26 -23.58
C PHE A 89 -6.18 -19.29 -23.78
N ARG A 90 -7.22 -19.43 -22.97
CA ARG A 90 -8.38 -18.52 -22.93
C ARG A 90 -8.62 -18.07 -21.50
N VAL A 91 -8.73 -16.77 -21.30
CA VAL A 91 -8.99 -16.14 -20.00
C VAL A 91 -10.40 -15.54 -20.03
N SER A 92 -11.19 -15.83 -18.99
CA SER A 92 -12.49 -15.19 -18.79
C SER A 92 -12.31 -13.74 -18.34
N ASN A 93 -13.24 -12.87 -18.75
CA ASN A 93 -13.26 -11.48 -18.28
C ASN A 93 -14.11 -11.33 -17.00
N GLU A 94 -14.77 -12.39 -16.57
CA GLU A 94 -15.65 -12.39 -15.40
C GLU A 94 -14.92 -12.98 -14.20
N MET A 95 -15.18 -12.41 -13.02
CA MET A 95 -14.68 -12.98 -11.76
C MET A 95 -15.33 -14.34 -11.49
N ALA A 96 -14.55 -15.28 -10.99
CA ALA A 96 -15.06 -16.60 -10.63
C ALA A 96 -16.08 -16.50 -9.48
N ILE A 97 -17.26 -17.09 -9.68
CA ILE A 97 -18.32 -17.18 -8.67
C ILE A 97 -18.14 -18.46 -7.89
N ILE A 98 -18.03 -18.35 -6.56
CA ILE A 98 -17.79 -19.47 -5.65
C ILE A 98 -18.89 -19.47 -4.59
N GLN A 99 -19.43 -20.65 -4.28
CA GLN A 99 -20.35 -20.82 -3.16
C GLN A 99 -19.57 -20.82 -1.84
N ALA A 100 -19.79 -19.79 -1.03
CA ALA A 100 -19.21 -19.67 0.31
C ALA A 100 -20.27 -19.89 1.40
N ARG A 101 -19.82 -20.20 2.61
CA ARG A 101 -20.69 -20.31 3.79
C ARG A 101 -20.19 -19.38 4.89
N VAL A 102 -21.12 -18.70 5.55
CA VAL A 102 -20.84 -17.93 6.77
C VAL A 102 -21.10 -18.83 7.97
N LEU A 103 -20.06 -19.12 8.74
CA LEU A 103 -20.21 -19.94 9.95
C LEU A 103 -20.89 -19.11 11.05
N PRO A 104 -21.76 -19.72 11.88
CA PRO A 104 -22.34 -19.02 13.02
C PRO A 104 -21.23 -18.60 13.99
N ALA A 105 -21.36 -17.39 14.55
CA ALA A 105 -20.43 -16.91 15.56
C ALA A 105 -20.57 -17.78 16.84
N PRO A 106 -19.45 -18.09 17.52
CA PRO A 106 -19.51 -18.84 18.77
C PRO A 106 -20.08 -17.97 19.89
N THR A 107 -20.73 -18.61 20.87
CA THR A 107 -21.11 -17.95 22.12
C THR A 107 -19.86 -17.69 22.95
N LEU A 108 -19.69 -16.45 23.40
CA LEU A 108 -18.60 -16.06 24.30
C LEU A 108 -19.10 -16.04 25.74
N HIS A 109 -18.26 -16.58 26.64
CA HIS A 109 -18.48 -16.58 28.08
C HIS A 109 -17.38 -15.77 28.78
N TYR A 110 -17.81 -14.83 29.62
CA TYR A 110 -16.99 -14.03 30.51
C TYR A 110 -17.27 -14.43 31.96
N HIS A 111 -16.61 -13.76 32.92
CA HIS A 111 -16.79 -14.09 34.32
C HIS A 111 -18.26 -13.92 34.75
N PRO A 112 -18.85 -14.83 35.56
CA PRO A 112 -20.25 -14.76 35.98
C PRO A 112 -20.66 -13.46 36.70
N ALA A 113 -19.69 -12.78 37.32
CA ALA A 113 -19.88 -11.46 37.93
C ALA A 113 -19.93 -10.28 36.92
N SER A 114 -19.95 -10.57 35.62
CA SER A 114 -20.21 -9.61 34.55
C SER A 114 -21.70 -9.29 34.50
N LYS A 115 -22.06 -8.08 34.06
CA LYS A 115 -23.46 -7.74 33.81
C LYS A 115 -23.99 -8.37 32.52
N GLU A 116 -23.08 -8.71 31.59
CA GLU A 116 -23.36 -9.48 30.38
C GLU A 116 -22.25 -10.53 30.20
N ASP A 117 -22.40 -11.63 30.92
CA ASP A 117 -21.45 -12.74 31.01
C ASP A 117 -21.49 -13.65 29.77
N THR A 118 -22.65 -13.78 29.11
CA THR A 118 -22.81 -14.68 27.96
C THR A 118 -23.47 -13.95 26.79
N PHE A 119 -22.86 -13.99 25.60
CA PHE A 119 -23.41 -13.36 24.38
C PHE A 119 -22.82 -13.93 23.09
N ILE A 120 -23.48 -13.70 21.96
CA ILE A 120 -22.99 -14.07 20.62
C ILE A 120 -22.52 -12.79 19.90
N PRO A 121 -21.25 -12.70 19.47
CA PRO A 121 -20.75 -11.55 18.72
C PRO A 121 -21.51 -11.33 17.41
N LYS A 122 -21.61 -10.06 16.99
CA LYS A 122 -22.17 -9.68 15.69
C LYS A 122 -21.05 -9.19 14.79
N ASP A 123 -21.06 -9.62 13.54
CA ASP A 123 -20.11 -9.18 12.50
C ASP A 123 -18.64 -9.35 12.89
N GLY A 124 -18.33 -10.36 13.73
CA GLY A 124 -16.98 -10.63 14.22
C GLY A 124 -16.47 -9.60 15.25
N LEU A 125 -17.34 -8.76 15.80
CA LEU A 125 -16.99 -7.67 16.70
C LEU A 125 -17.66 -7.83 18.07
N TRP A 126 -16.92 -7.49 19.11
CA TRP A 126 -17.44 -7.27 20.47
C TRP A 126 -16.50 -6.35 21.26
N ASN A 127 -16.97 -5.85 22.39
CA ASN A 127 -16.15 -5.07 23.32
C ASN A 127 -16.32 -5.59 24.76
N LEU A 128 -15.51 -5.05 25.68
CA LEU A 128 -15.47 -5.47 27.09
C LEU A 128 -16.40 -4.65 28.00
N ARG A 129 -17.26 -3.79 27.45
CA ARG A 129 -18.19 -3.01 28.28
C ARG A 129 -19.12 -3.96 29.02
N ASN A 130 -19.27 -3.77 30.33
CA ASN A 130 -20.09 -4.61 31.21
C ASN A 130 -19.58 -6.05 31.41
N LYS A 131 -18.34 -6.34 31.00
CA LYS A 131 -17.72 -7.67 31.08
C LYS A 131 -16.50 -7.65 31.99
N LYS A 132 -16.32 -8.71 32.77
CA LYS A 132 -15.12 -8.99 33.57
C LYS A 132 -14.39 -10.18 32.97
N PHE A 133 -13.06 -10.12 32.91
CA PHE A 133 -12.24 -11.21 32.38
C PHE A 133 -12.60 -12.56 33.02
N ALA A 134 -12.78 -13.60 32.19
CA ALA A 134 -13.13 -14.96 32.64
C ALA A 134 -12.19 -15.47 33.73
N THR A 135 -10.89 -15.19 33.59
CA THR A 135 -9.89 -15.36 34.65
C THR A 135 -9.08 -14.07 34.73
N GLY A 136 -9.34 -13.28 35.78
CA GLY A 136 -8.56 -12.08 36.08
C GLY A 136 -7.32 -12.41 36.89
N ALA A 137 -6.27 -11.61 36.74
CA ALA A 137 -5.12 -11.62 37.64
C ALA A 137 -5.23 -10.46 38.64
N THR A 138 -4.72 -10.66 39.86
CA THR A 138 -4.59 -9.60 40.85
C THR A 138 -3.22 -8.96 40.72
N LEU A 139 -3.17 -7.66 40.46
CA LEU A 139 -1.93 -6.90 40.38
C LEU A 139 -1.55 -6.41 41.78
N GLY A 140 -0.54 -7.02 42.40
CA GLY A 140 -0.09 -6.69 43.75
C GLY A 140 0.70 -5.38 43.85
N SER A 141 1.66 -5.18 42.94
CA SER A 141 2.46 -3.95 42.86
C SER A 141 2.81 -3.62 41.41
N TRP A 142 2.86 -2.32 41.10
CA TRP A 142 3.28 -1.79 39.81
C TRP A 142 4.00 -0.45 40.02
N ALA A 143 4.91 -0.11 39.12
CA ALA A 143 5.58 1.18 39.11
C ALA A 143 5.53 1.75 37.69
N CYS A 144 5.49 3.08 37.59
CA CYS A 144 5.54 3.80 36.33
C CYS A 144 6.66 4.82 36.40
N ALA A 145 7.53 4.81 35.39
CA ALA A 145 8.52 5.84 35.18
C ALA A 145 8.15 6.63 33.93
N VAL A 146 7.85 7.91 34.10
CA VAL A 146 7.48 8.81 33.02
C VAL A 146 8.69 9.69 32.71
N PHE A 147 9.25 9.54 31.51
CA PHE A 147 10.44 10.27 31.05
C PHE A 147 10.09 11.43 30.11
N GLY A 148 8.83 11.85 30.08
CA GLY A 148 8.41 13.00 29.28
C GLY A 148 8.83 14.31 29.93
N ASN A 149 9.28 15.27 29.11
CA ASN A 149 9.22 16.69 29.45
C ASN A 149 7.78 17.20 29.33
#